data_AF-A0A150TY83-F1
#
_entry.id   AF-A0A150TY83-F1
#
_cell.length_a   1.000
_cell.length_b   1.000
_cell.length_c   1.000
_cell.angle_alpha   90.00
_cell.angle_beta   90.00
_cell.angle_gamma   90.00
#
_symmetry.space_group_name_H-M   'P 1'
#
loop_
_entity.id
_entity.type
_entity.pdbx_description
1 polymer ?
#
loop_
_entity_poly.entity_id
_entity_poly.type
_entity_poly.pdbx_seq_one_letter_code
_entity_poly.pdbx_strand_id
1 'polypeptide(L)'
;MAAQSLVTDCDYLNPTLWPPLPLPVDFDRELLIRDVAVVDDVCRTTWSGSCPSGGTPAAWTFGMLMRQMAGATPVHEFVAEWLHAWEVPNVVNGFPMPARPGIRPTLIDPWLIASGCAPGSPIVGPGACPLDITQAPFRLLAILNRADLQDPSPLYGGPPSAGEVRFVFGLFDLPSGGPLPATVILEYGLPSQRGGAPATTFDWASAFHKLSDPSLGPIGSPAYLAHLESLLTDITSPGAEPGALNNGSAIAQVRTNEIIFGPDWKLRESTLQQVGLGPNAALLVPDTTKQTPDDSLNASGALDGYLDANALWTGSPNLIDFTQTPVPVPLLGGESTSPPPGPGPFWDHTPTTPLQAIERHHFALATCNGCHSPTELATPFTHIDPRPPGAQSGLSPFLSSPPIPAGGAVGLPAPGTELTVPDPAGTGAMFSYHEPWRRVCETTRILNGVAAPFTRANGAH
;
A
#
# COMPACT_ATOMS: atom_id res chain seq x y z
N MET A 1 31.09 -0.06 14.78
CA MET A 1 29.61 -0.09 14.73
C MET A 1 29.24 0.43 13.36
N ALA A 2 28.92 -0.46 12.43
CA ALA A 2 28.49 -0.07 11.09
C ALA A 2 26.97 0.17 11.17
N ALA A 3 26.54 1.42 11.07
CA ALA A 3 25.17 1.72 10.71
C ALA A 3 25.05 1.35 9.23
N GLN A 4 24.28 0.30 8.91
CA GLN A 4 24.01 -0.07 7.53
C GLN A 4 22.67 0.54 7.17
N SER A 5 22.76 1.67 6.49
CA SER A 5 21.64 2.51 6.13
C SER A 5 21.12 2.12 4.76
N LEU A 6 19.85 1.79 4.77
CA LEU A 6 19.12 1.41 3.59
C LEU A 6 18.72 2.63 2.74
N VAL A 7 18.84 3.84 3.33
CA VAL A 7 18.78 5.12 2.62
C VAL A 7 19.54 6.20 3.43
N THR A 8 20.85 6.40 3.24
CA THR A 8 21.55 7.54 3.87
C THR A 8 21.90 8.68 2.96
N ASP A 9 22.07 8.47 1.65
CA ASP A 9 22.51 9.53 0.76
C ASP A 9 21.46 9.73 -0.32
N CYS A 10 20.98 10.95 -0.48
CA CYS A 10 20.14 11.35 -1.59
C CYS A 10 20.83 12.50 -2.28
N ASP A 11 21.42 12.21 -3.44
CA ASP A 11 22.09 13.24 -4.22
C ASP A 11 21.12 14.35 -4.63
N TYR A 12 19.86 14.01 -4.90
CA TYR A 12 18.85 14.96 -5.41
C TYR A 12 18.38 15.98 -4.37
N LEU A 13 18.64 15.75 -3.09
CA LEU A 13 18.38 16.72 -2.03
C LEU A 13 19.64 17.50 -1.63
N ASN A 14 20.79 17.18 -2.23
CA ASN A 14 22.05 17.88 -1.99
C ASN A 14 22.17 19.11 -2.92
N PRO A 15 22.02 20.35 -2.40
CA PRO A 15 22.12 21.57 -3.22
C PRO A 15 23.48 21.81 -3.88
N THR A 16 24.54 21.06 -3.51
CA THR A 16 25.83 21.13 -4.21
C THR A 16 25.86 20.31 -5.49
N LEU A 17 25.00 19.29 -5.60
CA LEU A 17 24.89 18.41 -6.77
C LEU A 17 23.69 18.80 -7.63
N TRP A 18 22.58 19.17 -7.00
CA TRP A 18 21.31 19.49 -7.68
C TRP A 18 20.72 20.79 -7.14
N PRO A 19 20.39 21.78 -7.98
CA PRO A 19 19.72 22.98 -7.50
C PRO A 19 18.37 22.62 -6.85
N PRO A 20 18.01 23.23 -5.70
CA PRO A 20 16.68 23.01 -5.11
C PRO A 20 15.56 23.34 -6.10
N LEU A 21 14.47 22.57 -6.02
CA LEU A 21 13.25 22.89 -6.76
C LEU A 21 12.74 24.29 -6.34
N PRO A 22 12.18 25.09 -7.28
CA PRO A 22 11.58 26.38 -6.94
C PRO A 22 10.47 26.26 -5.88
N LEU A 23 9.77 25.14 -5.90
CA LEU A 23 8.80 24.71 -4.89
C LEU A 23 9.30 23.40 -4.29
N PRO A 24 9.61 23.34 -2.98
CA PRO A 24 9.97 22.08 -2.34
C PRO A 24 8.80 21.09 -2.35
N VAL A 25 9.12 19.80 -2.43
CA VAL A 25 8.15 18.71 -2.23
C VAL A 25 7.68 18.72 -0.77
N ASP A 26 6.39 18.91 -0.55
CA ASP A 26 5.77 18.87 0.77
C ASP A 26 5.10 17.50 1.00
N PHE A 27 5.68 16.71 1.90
CA PHE A 27 5.28 15.34 2.17
C PHE A 27 3.81 15.20 2.59
N ASP A 28 3.32 16.05 3.49
CA ASP A 28 1.93 15.96 3.98
C ASP A 28 0.92 16.53 2.98
N ARG A 29 1.36 17.39 2.04
CA ARG A 29 0.50 17.99 1.01
C ARG A 29 0.38 17.15 -0.25
N GLU A 30 1.38 16.34 -0.61
CA GLU A 30 1.37 15.65 -1.91
C GLU A 30 1.81 14.19 -1.91
N LEU A 31 2.45 13.68 -0.85
CA LEU A 31 2.94 12.29 -0.81
C LEU A 31 2.12 11.40 0.14
N LEU A 32 1.77 11.91 1.32
CA LEU A 32 0.96 11.23 2.33
C LEU A 32 -0.10 12.20 2.87
N ILE A 33 -1.22 12.31 2.16
CA ILE A 33 -2.30 13.24 2.47
C ILE A 33 -3.24 12.55 3.46
N ARG A 34 -3.16 12.95 4.72
CA ARG A 34 -3.97 12.41 5.84
C ARG A 34 -4.71 13.49 6.64
N ASP A 35 -4.56 14.76 6.26
CA ASP A 35 -5.20 15.89 6.94
C ASP A 35 -6.72 15.71 6.99
N VAL A 36 -7.30 16.01 8.16
CA VAL A 36 -8.74 15.85 8.43
C VAL A 36 -9.62 16.67 7.48
N ALA A 37 -9.13 17.81 6.99
CA ALA A 37 -9.85 18.62 6.01
C ALA A 37 -9.97 17.94 4.63
N VAL A 38 -9.23 16.84 4.39
CA VAL A 38 -9.34 15.98 3.21
C VAL A 38 -10.05 14.68 3.57
N VAL A 39 -9.57 13.97 4.58
CA VAL A 39 -10.06 12.61 4.89
C VAL A 39 -11.43 12.58 5.58
N ASP A 40 -11.88 13.72 6.10
CA ASP A 40 -13.25 13.95 6.59
C ASP A 40 -14.02 14.98 5.74
N ASP A 41 -13.56 15.28 4.51
CA ASP A 41 -14.31 16.17 3.61
C ASP A 41 -15.71 15.59 3.33
N VAL A 42 -16.73 16.17 3.96
CA VAL A 42 -18.09 15.62 3.95
C VAL A 42 -18.65 15.44 2.54
N CYS A 43 -18.26 16.29 1.59
CA CYS A 43 -18.68 16.16 0.20
C CYS A 43 -18.14 14.85 -0.40
N ARG A 44 -16.83 14.61 -0.32
CA ARG A 44 -16.17 13.52 -1.05
C ARG A 44 -16.11 12.20 -0.28
N THR A 45 -16.12 12.23 1.06
CA THR A 45 -15.96 11.02 1.88
C THR A 45 -17.27 10.52 2.50
N THR A 46 -18.41 11.11 2.15
CA THR A 46 -19.74 10.64 2.59
C THR A 46 -20.76 10.64 1.44
N TRP A 47 -21.83 9.83 1.58
CA TRP A 47 -22.90 9.73 0.58
C TRP A 47 -23.99 10.80 0.70
N SER A 48 -24.15 11.39 1.88
CA SER A 48 -25.21 12.36 2.19
C SER A 48 -24.67 13.77 2.45
N GLY A 49 -23.37 14.00 2.28
CA GLY A 49 -22.74 15.28 2.54
C GLY A 49 -23.14 16.35 1.53
N SER A 50 -23.18 17.59 1.99
CA SER A 50 -23.31 18.75 1.11
C SER A 50 -21.95 19.09 0.48
N CYS A 51 -21.96 19.68 -0.71
CA CYS A 51 -20.76 20.13 -1.42
C CYS A 51 -20.71 21.67 -1.53
N PRO A 52 -20.66 22.40 -0.39
CA PRO A 52 -20.73 23.86 -0.41
C PRO A 52 -19.54 24.51 -1.12
N SER A 53 -18.39 23.84 -1.11
CA SER A 53 -17.16 24.26 -1.80
C SER A 53 -17.01 23.66 -3.20
N GLY A 54 -18.06 23.03 -3.73
CA GLY A 54 -18.00 22.22 -4.96
C GLY A 54 -17.31 20.87 -4.76
N GLY A 55 -17.30 20.07 -5.82
CA GLY A 55 -16.78 18.70 -5.82
C GLY A 55 -17.86 17.67 -6.10
N THR A 56 -17.41 16.42 -6.23
CA THR A 56 -18.28 15.28 -6.51
C THR A 56 -18.67 14.58 -5.21
N PRO A 57 -19.98 14.45 -4.90
CA PRO A 57 -20.44 13.69 -3.74
C PRO A 57 -19.90 12.26 -3.73
N ALA A 58 -19.44 11.80 -2.56
CA ALA A 58 -18.95 10.45 -2.31
C ALA A 58 -17.72 10.00 -3.14
N ALA A 59 -17.03 10.90 -3.84
CA ALA A 59 -15.93 10.59 -4.76
C ALA A 59 -14.83 9.70 -4.16
N TRP A 60 -14.54 9.84 -2.87
CA TRP A 60 -13.46 9.13 -2.17
C TRP A 60 -14.00 8.13 -1.13
N THR A 61 -15.28 7.79 -1.19
CA THR A 61 -15.83 6.69 -0.38
C THR A 61 -15.34 5.35 -0.90
N PHE A 62 -15.12 4.38 0.00
CA PHE A 62 -14.83 3.00 -0.37
C PHE A 62 -15.84 2.48 -1.41
N GLY A 63 -17.12 2.72 -1.16
CA GLY A 63 -18.19 2.25 -2.04
C GLY A 63 -18.16 2.85 -3.44
N MET A 64 -17.81 4.13 -3.60
CA MET A 64 -17.66 4.74 -4.92
C MET A 64 -16.47 4.17 -5.67
N LEU A 65 -15.33 4.00 -5.00
CA LEU A 65 -14.12 3.43 -5.62
C LEU A 65 -14.33 1.97 -6.04
N MET A 66 -15.00 1.17 -5.20
CA MET A 66 -15.41 -0.20 -5.55
C MET A 66 -16.38 -0.20 -6.75
N ARG A 67 -17.31 0.77 -6.82
CA ARG A 67 -18.21 0.91 -7.98
C ARG A 67 -17.44 1.21 -9.26
N GLN A 68 -16.45 2.10 -9.20
CA GLN A 68 -15.66 2.47 -10.38
C GLN A 68 -14.82 1.31 -10.92
N MET A 69 -14.34 0.40 -10.07
CA MET A 69 -13.57 -0.78 -10.49
C MET A 69 -14.40 -2.04 -10.81
N ALA A 70 -15.70 -2.07 -10.47
CA ALA A 70 -16.54 -3.26 -10.62
C ALA A 70 -16.89 -3.60 -12.09
N GLY A 71 -16.66 -2.68 -13.03
CA GLY A 71 -16.94 -2.89 -14.45
C GLY A 71 -18.43 -3.06 -14.73
N ALA A 72 -18.79 -4.20 -15.33
CA ALA A 72 -20.18 -4.57 -15.65
C ALA A 72 -20.89 -5.27 -14.48
N THR A 73 -20.16 -5.72 -13.45
CA THR A 73 -20.73 -6.39 -12.29
C THR A 73 -21.41 -5.35 -11.38
N PRO A 74 -22.66 -5.57 -10.93
CA PRO A 74 -23.28 -4.72 -9.92
C PRO A 74 -22.38 -4.61 -8.68
N VAL A 75 -22.11 -3.39 -8.20
CA VAL A 75 -21.12 -3.16 -7.14
C VAL A 75 -21.40 -3.95 -5.85
N HIS A 76 -22.66 -4.20 -5.50
CA HIS A 76 -23.01 -4.98 -4.32
C HIS A 76 -22.63 -6.46 -4.48
N GLU A 77 -22.76 -7.03 -5.69
CA GLU A 77 -22.29 -8.39 -6.00
C GLU A 77 -20.77 -8.44 -6.02
N PHE A 78 -20.12 -7.45 -6.66
CA PHE A 78 -18.66 -7.37 -6.73
C PHE A 78 -18.00 -7.33 -5.34
N VAL A 79 -18.54 -6.51 -4.44
CA VAL A 79 -18.08 -6.42 -3.04
C VAL A 79 -18.44 -7.69 -2.26
N ALA A 80 -19.62 -8.26 -2.46
CA ALA A 80 -20.04 -9.47 -1.78
C ALA A 80 -19.15 -10.68 -2.12
N GLU A 81 -18.78 -10.85 -3.39
CA GLU A 81 -17.85 -11.91 -3.82
C GLU A 81 -16.46 -11.73 -3.20
N TRP A 82 -15.96 -10.49 -3.14
CA TRP A 82 -14.70 -10.18 -2.46
C TRP A 82 -14.75 -10.54 -0.96
N LEU A 83 -15.83 -10.18 -0.26
CA LEU A 83 -16.01 -10.53 1.15
C LEU A 83 -16.23 -12.04 1.36
N HIS A 84 -16.93 -12.71 0.45
CA HIS A 84 -17.18 -14.14 0.53
C HIS A 84 -15.88 -14.95 0.49
N ALA A 85 -14.87 -14.49 -0.25
CA ALA A 85 -13.54 -15.11 -0.27
C ALA A 85 -12.87 -15.17 1.13
N TRP A 86 -13.31 -14.36 2.09
CA TRP A 86 -12.83 -14.44 3.48
C TRP A 86 -13.58 -15.50 4.30
N GLU A 87 -14.81 -15.84 3.94
CA GLU A 87 -15.66 -16.78 4.67
C GLU A 87 -15.35 -18.24 4.33
N VAL A 88 -14.67 -18.46 3.20
CA VAL A 88 -14.33 -19.80 2.70
C VAL A 88 -12.81 -19.99 2.64
N PRO A 89 -12.31 -21.23 2.83
CA PRO A 89 -10.92 -21.54 2.54
C PRO A 89 -10.65 -21.40 1.03
N ASN A 90 -9.51 -20.81 0.68
CA ASN A 90 -9.03 -20.72 -0.70
C ASN A 90 -7.69 -21.46 -0.83
N VAL A 91 -7.24 -21.60 -2.07
CA VAL A 91 -5.89 -22.05 -2.39
C VAL A 91 -5.31 -21.04 -3.37
N VAL A 92 -4.17 -20.44 -3.01
CA VAL A 92 -3.44 -19.52 -3.87
C VAL A 92 -2.08 -20.12 -4.13
N ASN A 93 -1.74 -20.29 -5.40
CA ASN A 93 -0.42 -20.80 -5.81
C ASN A 93 -0.02 -22.14 -5.14
N GLY A 94 -1.01 -23.01 -4.89
CA GLY A 94 -0.81 -24.31 -4.24
C GLY A 94 -0.79 -24.28 -2.71
N PHE A 95 -0.76 -23.09 -2.09
CA PHE A 95 -0.78 -22.93 -0.64
C PHE A 95 -2.20 -22.70 -0.11
N PRO A 96 -2.57 -23.32 1.02
CA PRO A 96 -3.87 -23.10 1.64
C PRO A 96 -3.95 -21.69 2.22
N MET A 97 -5.03 -20.98 1.91
CA MET A 97 -5.38 -19.69 2.52
C MET A 97 -6.67 -19.88 3.33
N PRO A 98 -6.59 -20.08 4.66
CA PRO A 98 -7.75 -20.39 5.49
C PRO A 98 -8.80 -19.28 5.51
N ALA A 99 -10.05 -19.64 5.81
CA ALA A 99 -11.10 -18.65 6.08
C ALA A 99 -10.77 -17.81 7.34
N ARG A 100 -11.33 -16.60 7.40
CA ARG A 100 -11.23 -15.67 8.54
C ARG A 100 -12.59 -15.57 9.23
N PRO A 101 -12.91 -16.48 10.18
CA PRO A 101 -14.27 -16.62 10.70
C PRO A 101 -14.79 -15.37 11.43
N GLY A 102 -13.91 -14.50 11.95
CA GLY A 102 -14.31 -13.25 12.57
C GLY A 102 -14.86 -12.21 11.61
N ILE A 103 -14.65 -12.33 10.29
CA ILE A 103 -15.15 -11.35 9.32
C ILE A 103 -16.67 -11.23 9.33
N ARG A 104 -17.36 -12.36 9.51
CA ARG A 104 -18.82 -12.41 9.48
C ARG A 104 -19.44 -11.62 10.65
N PRO A 105 -19.16 -11.94 11.92
CA PRO A 105 -19.73 -11.20 13.05
C PRO A 105 -19.20 -9.76 13.19
N THR A 106 -17.97 -9.47 12.74
CA THR A 106 -17.35 -8.15 12.94
C THR A 106 -17.69 -7.16 11.82
N LEU A 107 -17.80 -7.62 10.57
CA LEU A 107 -17.96 -6.75 9.39
C LEU A 107 -19.27 -7.01 8.65
N ILE A 108 -19.49 -8.26 8.21
CA ILE A 108 -20.56 -8.58 7.26
C ILE A 108 -21.94 -8.46 7.91
N ASP A 109 -22.15 -9.05 9.10
CA ASP A 109 -23.46 -9.04 9.76
C ASP A 109 -23.90 -7.63 10.21
N PRO A 110 -23.04 -6.78 10.81
CA PRO A 110 -23.39 -5.39 11.08
C PRO A 110 -23.77 -4.61 9.82
N TRP A 111 -23.08 -4.87 8.70
CA TRP A 111 -23.40 -4.24 7.42
C TRP A 111 -24.71 -4.77 6.82
N LEU A 112 -24.99 -6.07 6.92
CA LEU A 112 -26.29 -6.65 6.55
C LEU A 112 -27.43 -5.99 7.31
N ILE A 113 -27.29 -5.85 8.64
CA ILE A 113 -28.29 -5.18 9.48
C ILE A 113 -28.52 -3.74 9.02
N ALA A 114 -27.44 -2.98 8.77
CA ALA A 114 -27.53 -1.63 8.25
C ALA A 114 -28.18 -1.55 6.86
N SER A 115 -28.06 -2.62 6.07
CA SER A 115 -28.69 -2.78 4.74
C SER A 115 -30.16 -3.24 4.81
N GLY A 116 -30.70 -3.46 6.02
CA GLY A 116 -32.08 -3.94 6.23
C GLY A 116 -32.23 -5.46 6.12
N CYS A 117 -31.13 -6.20 6.14
CA CYS A 117 -31.10 -7.66 6.09
C CYS A 117 -31.03 -8.29 7.49
N ALA A 118 -31.41 -9.56 7.62
CA ALA A 118 -31.17 -10.32 8.84
C ALA A 118 -29.67 -10.72 8.94
N PRO A 119 -29.06 -10.69 10.14
CA PRO A 119 -27.71 -11.24 10.33
C PRO A 119 -27.68 -12.73 9.95
N GLY A 120 -26.57 -13.20 9.40
CA GLY A 120 -26.45 -14.57 8.90
C GLY A 120 -27.08 -14.81 7.52
N SER A 121 -27.69 -13.80 6.89
CA SER A 121 -28.17 -13.92 5.49
C SER A 121 -27.00 -14.16 4.53
N PRO A 122 -27.15 -15.01 3.50
CA PRO A 122 -26.11 -15.13 2.46
C PRO A 122 -25.88 -13.78 1.77
N ILE A 123 -24.64 -13.47 1.42
CA ILE A 123 -24.27 -12.27 0.65
C ILE A 123 -24.00 -12.57 -0.83
N VAL A 124 -23.84 -13.84 -1.18
CA VAL A 124 -23.64 -14.33 -2.55
C VAL A 124 -24.62 -15.46 -2.89
N GLY A 125 -24.86 -15.68 -4.17
CA GLY A 125 -25.72 -16.76 -4.68
C GLY A 125 -27.24 -16.52 -4.54
N PRO A 126 -28.06 -17.52 -4.90
CA PRO A 126 -29.52 -17.40 -4.85
C PRO A 126 -30.04 -17.08 -3.45
N GLY A 127 -30.86 -16.02 -3.34
CA GLY A 127 -31.39 -15.57 -2.06
C GLY A 127 -30.42 -14.69 -1.26
N ALA A 128 -29.30 -14.27 -1.84
CA ALA A 128 -28.40 -13.29 -1.26
C ALA A 128 -29.12 -11.99 -0.90
N CYS A 129 -28.82 -11.46 0.28
CA CYS A 129 -29.26 -10.12 0.66
C CYS A 129 -28.18 -9.11 0.27
N PRO A 130 -28.50 -8.10 -0.58
CA PRO A 130 -27.50 -7.16 -1.09
C PRO A 130 -27.01 -6.24 0.03
N LEU A 131 -25.69 -6.05 0.10
CA LEU A 131 -25.07 -5.05 0.96
C LEU A 131 -25.31 -3.65 0.37
N ASP A 132 -25.89 -2.74 1.17
CA ASP A 132 -26.00 -1.34 0.79
C ASP A 132 -24.61 -0.69 0.86
N ILE A 133 -24.03 -0.46 -0.31
CA ILE A 133 -22.71 0.13 -0.47
C ILE A 133 -22.58 1.53 0.17
N THR A 134 -23.70 2.22 0.39
CA THR A 134 -23.70 3.50 1.10
C THR A 134 -23.45 3.38 2.61
N GLN A 135 -23.62 2.18 3.17
CA GLN A 135 -23.40 1.84 4.58
C GLN A 135 -22.05 1.16 4.84
N ALA A 136 -21.15 1.12 3.85
CA ALA A 136 -19.88 0.40 3.97
C ALA A 136 -19.03 0.95 5.15
N PRO A 137 -18.60 0.11 6.12
CA PRO A 137 -17.91 0.55 7.34
C PRO A 137 -16.41 0.84 7.16
N PHE A 138 -16.07 1.60 6.12
CA PHE A 138 -14.69 1.96 5.78
C PHE A 138 -14.51 3.47 5.82
N ARG A 139 -13.52 3.93 6.60
CA ARG A 139 -13.17 5.34 6.76
C ARG A 139 -11.85 5.62 6.07
N LEU A 140 -11.79 6.66 5.24
CA LEU A 140 -10.56 7.08 4.58
C LEU A 140 -9.53 7.53 5.63
N LEU A 141 -8.33 6.95 5.59
CA LEU A 141 -7.22 7.24 6.49
C LEU A 141 -6.18 8.15 5.84
N ALA A 142 -5.90 7.91 4.56
CA ALA A 142 -4.93 8.66 3.77
C ALA A 142 -5.12 8.43 2.26
N ILE A 143 -4.62 9.38 1.48
CA ILE A 143 -4.38 9.27 0.04
C ILE A 143 -2.88 9.42 -0.16
N LEU A 144 -2.26 8.46 -0.85
CA LEU A 144 -0.82 8.45 -1.09
C LEU A 144 -0.52 8.63 -2.57
N ASN A 145 0.44 9.49 -2.87
CA ASN A 145 1.13 9.50 -4.15
C ASN A 145 2.41 8.67 -3.99
N ARG A 146 2.51 7.61 -4.79
CA ARG A 146 3.64 6.69 -4.84
C ARG A 146 4.29 6.70 -6.22
N ALA A 147 4.47 7.89 -6.82
CA ALA A 147 5.30 8.07 -8.00
C ALA A 147 6.76 7.61 -7.76
N ASP A 148 7.21 7.53 -6.50
CA ASP A 148 8.49 6.91 -6.11
C ASP A 148 8.59 5.43 -6.49
N LEU A 149 7.46 4.76 -6.73
CA LEU A 149 7.40 3.37 -7.21
C LEU A 149 7.50 3.23 -8.73
N GLN A 150 7.91 4.28 -9.45
CA GLN A 150 8.12 4.13 -10.88
C GLN A 150 9.11 3.01 -11.17
N ASP A 151 8.75 2.18 -12.14
CA ASP A 151 9.58 1.06 -12.58
C ASP A 151 9.63 1.07 -14.11
N PRO A 152 10.59 1.79 -14.71
CA PRO A 152 10.70 1.87 -16.17
C PRO A 152 11.18 0.56 -16.79
N SER A 153 11.71 -0.38 -15.99
CA SER A 153 12.22 -1.66 -16.46
C SER A 153 11.93 -2.76 -15.42
N PRO A 154 10.66 -3.20 -15.29
CA PRO A 154 10.25 -4.11 -14.24
C PRO A 154 11.03 -5.41 -14.24
N LEU A 155 11.72 -5.67 -13.13
CA LEU A 155 12.37 -6.96 -12.90
C LEU A 155 11.36 -8.11 -12.83
N TYR A 156 10.13 -7.80 -12.40
CA TYR A 156 9.04 -8.74 -12.18
C TYR A 156 8.28 -9.11 -13.46
N GLY A 157 8.72 -8.62 -14.62
CA GLY A 157 7.94 -8.66 -15.85
C GLY A 157 6.74 -7.71 -15.79
N GLY A 158 6.02 -7.57 -16.90
CA GLY A 158 4.92 -6.61 -17.03
C GLY A 158 5.34 -5.29 -17.68
N PRO A 159 4.36 -4.40 -17.97
CA PRO A 159 4.64 -3.11 -18.58
C PRO A 159 5.36 -2.18 -17.58
N PRO A 160 6.15 -1.21 -18.08
CA PRO A 160 6.69 -0.14 -17.24
C PRO A 160 5.60 0.51 -16.37
N SER A 161 5.93 0.78 -15.11
CA SER A 161 5.02 1.43 -14.16
C SER A 161 5.39 2.89 -13.98
N ALA A 162 4.40 3.77 -14.01
CA ALA A 162 4.57 5.18 -13.67
C ALA A 162 4.52 5.44 -12.14
N GLY A 163 4.40 4.39 -11.32
CA GLY A 163 4.15 4.47 -9.89
C GLY A 163 2.67 4.24 -9.57
N GLU A 164 2.25 4.61 -8.36
CA GLU A 164 0.90 4.30 -7.88
C GLU A 164 0.25 5.48 -7.15
N VAL A 165 -1.07 5.40 -7.00
CA VAL A 165 -1.84 6.16 -6.00
C VAL A 165 -2.63 5.20 -5.14
N ARG A 166 -2.61 5.42 -3.82
CA ARG A 166 -3.27 4.52 -2.87
C ARG A 166 -4.32 5.24 -2.05
N PHE A 167 -5.48 4.63 -1.91
CA PHE A 167 -6.48 5.01 -0.92
C PHE A 167 -6.44 4.01 0.22
N VAL A 168 -6.10 4.50 1.42
CA VAL A 168 -6.03 3.65 2.62
C VAL A 168 -7.30 3.85 3.41
N PHE A 169 -8.05 2.77 3.62
CA PHE A 169 -9.24 2.74 4.46
C PHE A 169 -8.98 1.96 5.74
N GLY A 170 -9.51 2.46 6.85
CA GLY A 170 -9.58 1.75 8.12
C GLY A 170 -11.01 1.29 8.35
N LEU A 171 -11.15 0.09 8.87
CA LEU A 171 -12.44 -0.41 9.28
C LEU A 171 -12.89 0.29 10.56
N PHE A 172 -14.19 0.53 10.68
CA PHE A 172 -14.80 0.98 11.92
C PHE A 172 -15.97 0.07 12.31
N ASP A 173 -16.21 -0.04 13.61
CA ASP A 173 -17.38 -0.74 14.15
C ASP A 173 -18.63 0.06 13.80
N LEU A 174 -19.47 -0.49 12.92
CA LEU A 174 -20.62 0.22 12.37
C LEU A 174 -21.59 0.73 13.47
N PRO A 175 -21.88 -0.03 14.54
CA PRO A 175 -22.70 0.45 15.66
C PRO A 175 -22.09 1.62 16.47
N SER A 176 -20.80 1.58 16.79
CA SER A 176 -20.18 2.59 17.67
C SER A 176 -19.43 3.71 16.94
N GLY A 177 -19.07 3.51 15.67
CA GLY A 177 -18.19 4.38 14.88
C GLY A 177 -16.70 4.28 15.23
N GLY A 178 -16.34 3.46 16.23
CA GLY A 178 -14.97 3.30 16.72
C GLY A 178 -14.06 2.57 15.74
N PRO A 179 -12.76 2.88 15.66
CA PRO A 179 -11.83 2.20 14.76
C PRO A 179 -11.65 0.73 15.15
N LEU A 180 -11.53 -0.14 14.16
CA LEU A 180 -11.17 -1.56 14.30
C LEU A 180 -9.77 -1.81 13.74
N PRO A 181 -9.00 -2.78 14.25
CA PRO A 181 -7.64 -3.05 13.78
C PRO A 181 -7.67 -3.88 12.49
N ALA A 182 -8.09 -3.22 11.42
CA ALA A 182 -8.13 -3.72 10.05
C ALA A 182 -8.06 -2.55 9.06
N THR A 183 -7.26 -2.70 8.01
CA THR A 183 -7.19 -1.76 6.90
C THR A 183 -7.38 -2.45 5.56
N VAL A 184 -7.85 -1.66 4.58
CA VAL A 184 -7.97 -2.02 3.18
C VAL A 184 -7.31 -0.91 2.37
N ILE A 185 -6.41 -1.27 1.46
CA ILE A 185 -5.71 -0.35 0.59
C ILE A 185 -6.14 -0.65 -0.85
N LEU A 186 -6.67 0.36 -1.53
CA LEU A 186 -6.92 0.31 -2.96
C LEU A 186 -5.71 0.94 -3.65
N GLU A 187 -4.91 0.13 -4.33
CA GLU A 187 -3.67 0.54 -4.98
C GLU A 187 -3.88 0.61 -6.48
N TYR A 188 -3.97 1.83 -7.00
CA TYR A 188 -4.13 2.11 -8.42
C TYR A 188 -2.75 2.36 -9.02
N GLY A 189 -2.47 1.73 -10.16
CA GLY A 189 -1.36 2.16 -11.01
C GLY A 189 -1.62 3.57 -11.51
N LEU A 190 -0.58 4.42 -11.58
CA LEU A 190 -0.67 5.70 -12.26
C LEU A 190 -0.91 5.44 -13.76
N PRO A 191 -2.06 5.83 -14.33
CA PRO A 191 -2.43 5.40 -15.67
C PRO A 191 -1.48 5.91 -16.74
N SER A 192 -1.40 5.17 -17.86
CA SER A 192 -0.62 5.52 -19.05
C SER A 192 -1.12 6.77 -19.78
N GLN A 193 -2.28 7.29 -19.38
CA GLN A 193 -2.88 8.50 -19.92
C GLN A 193 -3.49 9.39 -18.83
N ARG A 194 -3.58 10.69 -19.09
CA ARG A 194 -4.26 11.69 -18.27
C ARG A 194 -5.02 12.66 -19.15
N GLY A 195 -6.30 12.91 -18.86
CA GLY A 195 -7.14 13.79 -19.68
C GLY A 195 -7.23 13.38 -21.16
N GLY A 196 -7.07 12.08 -21.47
CA GLY A 196 -7.08 11.54 -22.84
C GLY A 196 -5.79 11.70 -23.64
N ALA A 197 -4.69 12.12 -23.00
CA ALA A 197 -3.36 12.18 -23.60
C ALA A 197 -2.38 11.26 -22.86
N PRO A 198 -1.34 10.72 -23.52
CA PRO A 198 -0.30 9.93 -22.85
C PRO A 198 0.31 10.69 -21.67
N ALA A 199 0.53 10.00 -20.56
CA ALA A 199 1.12 10.56 -19.35
C ALA A 199 2.32 9.71 -18.89
N THR A 200 3.39 10.39 -18.49
CA THR A 200 4.58 9.79 -17.90
C THR A 200 4.57 9.92 -16.38
N THR A 201 5.50 9.24 -15.68
CA THR A 201 5.75 9.49 -14.25
C THR A 201 6.00 10.97 -13.98
N PHE A 202 6.74 11.65 -14.86
CA PHE A 202 7.03 13.07 -14.72
C PHE A 202 5.76 13.91 -14.74
N ASP A 203 4.82 13.60 -15.65
CA ASP A 203 3.55 14.33 -15.77
C ASP A 203 2.69 14.14 -14.52
N TRP A 204 2.60 12.91 -14.01
CA TRP A 204 1.90 12.62 -12.76
C TRP A 204 2.56 13.27 -11.55
N ALA A 205 3.87 13.12 -11.39
CA ALA A 205 4.62 13.74 -10.30
C ALA A 205 4.49 15.26 -10.32
N SER A 206 4.61 15.90 -11.50
CA SER A 206 4.41 17.34 -11.66
C SER A 206 2.98 17.78 -11.32
N ALA A 207 1.99 16.96 -11.64
CA ALA A 207 0.60 17.24 -11.36
C ALA A 207 0.28 17.14 -9.86
N PHE A 208 0.78 16.11 -9.17
CA PHE A 208 0.73 16.02 -7.72
C PHE A 208 1.54 17.14 -7.06
N HIS A 209 2.71 17.50 -7.64
CA HIS A 209 3.59 18.50 -7.08
C HIS A 209 2.93 19.89 -6.92
N LYS A 210 1.93 20.16 -7.75
CA LYS A 210 1.12 21.38 -7.64
C LYS A 210 0.38 21.49 -6.31
N LEU A 211 0.15 20.38 -5.59
CA LEU A 211 -0.46 20.39 -4.24
C LEU A 211 0.44 21.05 -3.19
N SER A 212 1.77 21.05 -3.37
CA SER A 212 2.71 21.82 -2.54
C SER A 212 2.57 23.33 -2.72
N ASP A 213 1.97 23.80 -3.81
CA ASP A 213 1.93 25.23 -4.13
C ASP A 213 1.03 26.00 -3.14
N PRO A 214 1.57 26.97 -2.37
CA PRO A 214 0.80 27.72 -1.40
C PRO A 214 -0.30 28.60 -2.03
N SER A 215 -0.26 28.85 -3.35
CA SER A 215 -1.33 29.54 -4.07
C SER A 215 -2.64 28.75 -4.13
N LEU A 216 -2.60 27.41 -3.92
CA LEU A 216 -3.79 26.61 -3.70
C LEU A 216 -4.40 26.83 -2.31
N GLY A 217 -3.74 27.56 -1.41
CA GLY A 217 -4.17 27.76 -0.02
C GLY A 217 -3.76 26.61 0.91
N PRO A 218 -4.31 26.54 2.14
CA PRO A 218 -4.04 25.44 3.06
C PRO A 218 -4.60 24.10 2.53
N ILE A 219 -4.14 22.98 3.09
CA ILE A 219 -4.76 21.67 2.85
C ILE A 219 -6.26 21.76 3.18
N GLY A 220 -7.10 21.20 2.30
CA GLY A 220 -8.56 21.25 2.44
C GLY A 220 -9.23 22.55 1.97
N SER A 221 -8.48 23.52 1.45
CA SER A 221 -9.10 24.65 0.76
C SER A 221 -9.89 24.17 -0.48
N PRO A 222 -10.88 24.94 -0.97
CA PRO A 222 -11.61 24.59 -2.19
C PRO A 222 -10.70 24.38 -3.42
N ALA A 223 -9.65 25.20 -3.58
CA ALA A 223 -8.72 25.09 -4.70
C ALA A 223 -7.82 23.85 -4.58
N TYR A 224 -7.35 23.54 -3.37
CA TYR A 224 -6.57 22.32 -3.10
C TYR A 224 -7.42 21.07 -3.36
N LEU A 225 -8.64 21.01 -2.82
CA LEU A 225 -9.53 19.86 -2.97
C LEU A 225 -9.98 19.66 -4.42
N ALA A 226 -10.25 20.74 -5.16
CA ALA A 226 -10.60 20.65 -6.57
C ALA A 226 -9.44 20.10 -7.41
N HIS A 227 -8.20 20.53 -7.14
CA HIS A 227 -7.02 20.00 -7.82
C HIS A 227 -6.79 18.52 -7.48
N LEU A 228 -6.83 18.16 -6.19
CA LEU A 228 -6.69 16.78 -5.74
C LEU A 228 -7.77 15.87 -6.34
N GLU A 229 -9.05 16.28 -6.31
CA GLU A 229 -10.15 15.51 -6.90
C GLU A 229 -9.96 15.31 -8.40
N SER A 230 -9.49 16.33 -9.13
CA SER A 230 -9.22 16.19 -10.58
C SER A 230 -8.18 15.12 -10.86
N LEU A 231 -7.08 15.09 -10.10
CA LEU A 231 -6.03 14.07 -10.25
C LEU A 231 -6.59 12.67 -9.99
N LEU A 232 -7.31 12.52 -8.88
CA LEU A 232 -7.83 11.23 -8.46
C LEU A 232 -8.92 10.74 -9.40
N THR A 233 -9.74 11.63 -9.96
CA THR A 233 -10.76 11.28 -10.96
C THR A 233 -10.14 10.73 -12.23
N ASP A 234 -9.02 11.30 -12.71
CA ASP A 234 -8.30 10.78 -13.88
C ASP A 234 -7.73 9.35 -13.63
N ILE A 235 -7.51 8.98 -12.37
CA ILE A 235 -6.93 7.69 -11.96
C ILE A 235 -8.01 6.64 -11.72
N THR A 236 -9.06 6.98 -10.98
CA THR A 236 -10.00 5.98 -10.47
C THR A 236 -11.19 5.74 -11.40
N SER A 237 -11.44 6.63 -12.36
CA SER A 237 -12.58 6.52 -13.27
C SER A 237 -12.48 5.31 -14.21
N PRO A 238 -13.62 4.74 -14.64
CA PRO A 238 -13.64 3.79 -15.76
C PRO A 238 -12.97 4.41 -17.00
N GLY A 239 -12.12 3.63 -17.66
CA GLY A 239 -11.38 4.02 -18.84
C GLY A 239 -10.05 4.72 -18.55
N ALA A 240 -9.66 4.85 -17.28
CA ALA A 240 -8.37 5.44 -16.89
C ALA A 240 -7.19 4.72 -17.56
N GLU A 241 -7.18 3.37 -17.57
CA GLU A 241 -6.14 2.57 -18.22
C GLU A 241 -6.71 1.80 -19.43
N PRO A 242 -6.41 2.23 -20.68
CA PRO A 242 -6.94 1.59 -21.88
C PRO A 242 -6.55 0.11 -21.98
N GLY A 243 -7.54 -0.75 -22.22
CA GLY A 243 -7.31 -2.18 -22.39
C GLY A 243 -7.19 -2.98 -21.09
N ALA A 244 -7.16 -2.33 -19.92
CA ALA A 244 -7.26 -3.00 -18.63
C ALA A 244 -8.68 -3.57 -18.38
N LEU A 245 -8.78 -4.47 -17.40
CA LEU A 245 -10.03 -5.13 -17.04
C LEU A 245 -11.09 -4.13 -16.54
N ASN A 246 -12.35 -4.58 -16.52
CA ASN A 246 -13.48 -3.85 -15.96
C ASN A 246 -13.62 -2.42 -16.49
N ASN A 247 -13.70 -2.31 -17.82
CA ASN A 247 -13.79 -1.06 -18.55
C ASN A 247 -12.56 -0.16 -18.33
N GLY A 248 -11.35 -0.73 -18.30
CA GLY A 248 -10.12 0.05 -18.18
C GLY A 248 -9.89 0.63 -16.78
N SER A 249 -10.21 -0.14 -15.74
CA SER A 249 -9.87 0.24 -14.37
C SER A 249 -8.35 0.21 -14.17
N ALA A 250 -7.79 1.25 -13.56
CA ALA A 250 -6.37 1.31 -13.23
C ALA A 250 -6.02 0.65 -11.88
N ILE A 251 -6.98 -0.03 -11.22
CA ILE A 251 -6.70 -0.77 -9.99
C ILE A 251 -5.66 -1.86 -10.30
N ALA A 252 -4.55 -1.84 -9.56
CA ALA A 252 -3.50 -2.83 -9.66
C ALA A 252 -3.75 -3.96 -8.67
N GLN A 253 -3.89 -3.61 -7.39
CA GLN A 253 -4.19 -4.56 -6.32
C GLN A 253 -5.03 -3.94 -5.19
N VAL A 254 -5.75 -4.80 -4.48
CA VAL A 254 -6.42 -4.49 -3.22
C VAL A 254 -5.73 -5.28 -2.12
N ARG A 255 -5.15 -4.58 -1.14
CA ARG A 255 -4.41 -5.19 -0.03
C ARG A 255 -5.13 -4.99 1.28
N THR A 256 -5.09 -5.99 2.14
CA THR A 256 -5.68 -5.93 3.47
C THR A 256 -4.66 -6.27 4.53
N ASN A 257 -4.78 -5.65 5.69
CA ASN A 257 -3.93 -5.87 6.85
C ASN A 257 -4.84 -5.87 8.09
N GLU A 258 -4.99 -7.01 8.75
CA GLU A 258 -5.95 -7.16 9.84
C GLU A 258 -5.56 -8.21 10.87
N ILE A 259 -5.94 -7.96 12.12
CA ILE A 259 -5.84 -8.93 13.23
C ILE A 259 -7.21 -9.28 13.81
N ILE A 260 -8.25 -8.49 13.52
CA ILE A 260 -9.56 -8.60 14.18
C ILE A 260 -10.39 -9.81 13.73
N PHE A 261 -10.10 -10.40 12.56
CA PHE A 261 -10.93 -11.49 12.01
C PHE A 261 -10.47 -12.90 12.39
N GLY A 262 -9.44 -13.04 13.23
CA GLY A 262 -8.90 -14.33 13.65
C GLY A 262 -7.79 -14.18 14.70
N PRO A 263 -7.10 -15.28 15.05
CA PRO A 263 -6.08 -15.26 16.10
C PRO A 263 -4.79 -14.55 15.67
N ASP A 264 -4.49 -14.59 14.39
CA ASP A 264 -3.25 -14.08 13.83
C ASP A 264 -3.49 -12.80 13.02
N TRP A 265 -2.45 -11.96 13.01
CA TRP A 265 -2.36 -10.81 12.13
C TRP A 265 -1.99 -11.26 10.71
N LYS A 266 -2.89 -11.03 9.76
CA LYS A 266 -2.76 -11.45 8.36
C LYS A 266 -2.70 -10.25 7.42
N LEU A 267 -1.86 -10.38 6.40
CA LEU A 267 -1.89 -9.55 5.21
C LEU A 267 -2.27 -10.40 4.00
N ARG A 268 -3.14 -9.87 3.15
CA ARG A 268 -3.66 -10.54 1.94
C ARG A 268 -3.74 -9.58 0.77
N GLU A 269 -3.68 -10.13 -0.43
CA GLU A 269 -3.79 -9.39 -1.68
C GLU A 269 -4.93 -9.96 -2.53
N SER A 270 -5.61 -9.10 -3.26
CA SER A 270 -6.58 -9.49 -4.29
C SER A 270 -6.39 -8.63 -5.53
N THR A 271 -6.54 -9.24 -6.69
CA THR A 271 -6.41 -8.58 -8.00
C THR A 271 -7.67 -8.80 -8.83
N LEU A 272 -7.92 -7.93 -9.80
CA LEU A 272 -9.00 -8.18 -10.76
C LEU A 272 -8.65 -9.38 -11.64
N GLN A 273 -9.49 -10.41 -11.62
CA GLN A 273 -9.30 -11.62 -12.41
C GLN A 273 -10.57 -12.01 -13.16
N GLN A 274 -10.39 -12.53 -14.37
CA GLN A 274 -11.49 -13.05 -15.18
C GLN A 274 -12.02 -14.35 -14.57
N VAL A 275 -13.30 -14.35 -14.20
CA VAL A 275 -13.97 -15.49 -13.56
C VAL A 275 -15.04 -16.14 -14.45
N GLY A 276 -15.09 -15.78 -15.74
CA GLY A 276 -16.04 -16.36 -16.69
C GLY A 276 -17.44 -15.76 -16.67
N LEU A 277 -17.64 -14.60 -16.01
CA LEU A 277 -18.93 -13.88 -15.98
C LEU A 277 -19.19 -12.99 -17.22
N GLY A 278 -18.24 -12.95 -18.16
CA GLY A 278 -18.35 -12.17 -19.39
C GLY A 278 -17.40 -10.96 -19.46
N PRO A 279 -17.49 -10.15 -20.52
CA PRO A 279 -16.60 -9.02 -20.73
C PRO A 279 -16.77 -7.97 -19.62
N ASN A 280 -15.65 -7.43 -19.13
CA ASN A 280 -15.64 -6.41 -18.07
C ASN A 280 -16.35 -6.82 -16.78
N ALA A 281 -16.48 -8.12 -16.50
CA ALA A 281 -17.07 -8.67 -15.28
C ALA A 281 -16.05 -9.47 -14.46
N ALA A 282 -14.80 -8.99 -14.41
CA ALA A 282 -13.79 -9.52 -13.52
C ALA A 282 -14.15 -9.23 -12.05
N LEU A 283 -13.75 -10.11 -11.15
CA LEU A 283 -13.94 -9.96 -9.69
C LEU A 283 -12.59 -9.75 -9.01
N LEU A 284 -12.60 -9.21 -7.79
CA LEU A 284 -11.44 -9.26 -6.91
C LEU A 284 -11.28 -10.68 -6.37
N VAL A 285 -10.23 -11.35 -6.81
CA VAL A 285 -9.92 -12.73 -6.42
C VAL A 285 -8.61 -12.72 -5.62
N PRO A 286 -8.49 -13.54 -4.56
CA PRO A 286 -7.23 -13.70 -3.84
C PRO A 286 -6.05 -13.98 -4.77
N ASP A 287 -4.94 -13.29 -4.54
CA ASP A 287 -3.70 -13.42 -5.31
C ASP A 287 -2.52 -13.58 -4.34
N THR A 288 -1.35 -13.90 -4.87
CA THR A 288 -0.14 -14.04 -4.07
C THR A 288 0.26 -12.73 -3.42
N THR A 289 0.72 -12.76 -2.18
CA THR A 289 1.43 -11.63 -1.55
C THR A 289 2.76 -11.42 -2.28
N LYS A 290 2.92 -10.28 -2.98
CA LYS A 290 4.09 -10.05 -3.81
C LYS A 290 5.38 -10.11 -2.97
N GLN A 291 6.41 -10.75 -3.54
CA GLN A 291 7.71 -11.00 -2.92
C GLN A 291 7.72 -11.75 -1.59
N THR A 292 6.57 -12.25 -1.13
CA THR A 292 6.47 -12.90 0.17
C THR A 292 6.28 -14.39 -0.05
N PRO A 293 7.27 -15.24 0.31
CA PRO A 293 7.06 -16.66 0.30
C PRO A 293 5.90 -17.05 1.23
N ASP A 294 5.28 -18.20 0.99
CA ASP A 294 4.36 -18.78 1.97
C ASP A 294 5.08 -19.02 3.30
N ASP A 295 4.40 -18.73 4.41
CA ASP A 295 4.96 -18.85 5.76
C ASP A 295 5.53 -20.26 6.04
N SER A 296 4.97 -21.31 5.42
CA SER A 296 5.42 -22.69 5.57
C SER A 296 6.78 -22.99 4.95
N LEU A 297 7.30 -22.10 4.09
CA LEU A 297 8.60 -22.21 3.46
C LEU A 297 9.74 -21.64 4.31
N ASN A 298 9.43 -21.00 5.43
CA ASN A 298 10.45 -20.53 6.36
C ASN A 298 11.32 -21.70 6.83
N ALA A 299 12.65 -21.52 6.87
CA ALA A 299 13.60 -22.58 7.19
C ALA A 299 13.37 -23.87 6.37
N SER A 300 13.18 -23.72 5.05
CA SER A 300 13.07 -24.84 4.11
C SER A 300 14.12 -24.77 3.00
N GLY A 301 14.51 -25.93 2.47
CA GLY A 301 15.49 -25.99 1.37
C GLY A 301 15.05 -25.25 0.09
N ALA A 302 13.75 -25.05 -0.10
CA ALA A 302 13.23 -24.27 -1.23
C ALA A 302 13.52 -22.78 -1.07
N LEU A 303 13.30 -22.23 0.13
CA LEU A 303 13.65 -20.85 0.44
C LEU A 303 15.16 -20.67 0.52
N ASP A 304 15.88 -21.60 1.16
CA ASP A 304 17.34 -21.58 1.23
C ASP A 304 17.98 -21.51 -0.16
N GLY A 305 17.50 -22.31 -1.11
CA GLY A 305 18.01 -22.29 -2.48
C GLY A 305 17.84 -20.93 -3.18
N TYR A 306 16.75 -20.21 -2.89
CA TYR A 306 16.55 -18.84 -3.40
C TYR A 306 17.46 -17.83 -2.71
N LEU A 307 17.59 -17.92 -1.38
CA LEU A 307 18.45 -17.04 -0.59
C LEU A 307 19.92 -17.21 -1.00
N ASP A 308 20.39 -18.45 -1.13
CA ASP A 308 21.75 -18.79 -1.54
C ASP A 308 22.07 -18.26 -2.95
N ALA A 309 21.14 -18.40 -3.90
CA ALA A 309 21.31 -17.90 -5.25
C ALA A 309 21.48 -16.36 -5.32
N ASN A 310 21.06 -15.64 -4.27
CA ASN A 310 21.16 -14.19 -4.20
C ASN A 310 22.20 -13.69 -3.16
N ALA A 311 22.87 -14.59 -2.43
CA ALA A 311 23.78 -14.25 -1.35
C ALA A 311 25.24 -14.06 -1.78
N LEU A 312 25.99 -13.21 -1.06
CA LEU A 312 27.36 -12.81 -1.38
C LEU A 312 28.32 -13.99 -1.34
N TRP A 313 28.05 -14.97 -0.46
CA TRP A 313 28.92 -16.13 -0.31
C TRP A 313 28.93 -17.03 -1.56
N THR A 314 27.87 -17.01 -2.38
CA THR A 314 27.83 -17.68 -3.70
C THR A 314 28.37 -16.80 -4.83
N GLY A 315 28.85 -15.59 -4.50
CA GLY A 315 29.35 -14.61 -5.46
C GLY A 315 28.30 -13.62 -5.96
N SER A 316 27.08 -13.62 -5.39
CA SER A 316 25.99 -12.72 -5.77
C SER A 316 25.81 -11.57 -4.76
N PRO A 317 25.98 -10.29 -5.12
CA PRO A 317 25.75 -9.18 -4.18
C PRO A 317 24.25 -8.83 -4.04
N ASN A 318 23.36 -9.58 -4.69
CA ASN A 318 21.98 -9.18 -4.92
C ASN A 318 21.19 -8.83 -3.65
N LEU A 319 21.28 -9.66 -2.59
CA LEU A 319 20.59 -9.36 -1.33
C LEU A 319 21.16 -8.11 -0.65
N ILE A 320 22.48 -7.86 -0.75
CA ILE A 320 23.12 -6.66 -0.17
C ILE A 320 22.69 -5.41 -0.92
N ASP A 321 22.61 -5.47 -2.25
CA ASP A 321 22.40 -4.29 -3.09
C ASP A 321 20.91 -4.00 -3.38
N PHE A 322 19.97 -4.76 -2.79
CA PHE A 322 18.54 -4.73 -3.20
C PHE A 322 18.31 -4.99 -4.69
N THR A 323 19.12 -5.89 -5.25
CA THR A 323 19.03 -6.29 -6.66
C THR A 323 18.63 -7.75 -6.86
N GLN A 324 18.10 -8.39 -5.81
CA GLN A 324 17.59 -9.75 -5.87
C GLN A 324 16.61 -9.98 -7.02
N THR A 325 16.75 -11.14 -7.64
CA THR A 325 15.74 -11.65 -8.58
C THR A 325 14.42 -11.81 -7.85
N PRO A 326 13.26 -11.68 -8.51
CA PRO A 326 11.97 -11.93 -7.87
C PRO A 326 11.92 -13.26 -7.14
N VAL A 327 11.28 -13.28 -5.96
CA VAL A 327 10.90 -14.56 -5.32
C VAL A 327 10.13 -15.40 -6.35
N PRO A 328 10.58 -16.64 -6.64
CA PRO A 328 9.95 -17.46 -7.65
C PRO A 328 8.46 -17.65 -7.39
N VAL A 329 7.65 -17.56 -8.45
CA VAL A 329 6.19 -17.69 -8.34
C VAL A 329 5.79 -18.91 -7.48
N PRO A 330 6.35 -20.13 -7.65
CA PRO A 330 5.95 -21.29 -6.85
C PRO A 330 6.22 -21.19 -5.34
N LEU A 331 6.98 -20.20 -4.88
CA LEU A 331 7.23 -19.96 -3.46
C LEU A 331 6.23 -18.98 -2.84
N LEU A 332 5.56 -18.14 -3.63
CA LEU A 332 4.74 -17.06 -3.12
C LEU A 332 3.46 -17.57 -2.42
N GLY A 333 3.18 -17.05 -1.23
CA GLY A 333 1.97 -17.38 -0.45
C GLY A 333 0.75 -16.55 -0.86
N GLY A 334 -0.45 -17.02 -0.52
CA GLY A 334 -1.70 -16.23 -0.67
C GLY A 334 -1.98 -15.27 0.47
N GLU A 335 -1.29 -15.46 1.59
CA GLU A 335 -1.33 -14.60 2.76
C GLU A 335 0.05 -14.57 3.40
N SER A 336 0.28 -13.59 4.27
CA SER A 336 1.46 -13.57 5.14
C SER A 336 1.03 -13.31 6.57
N THR A 337 1.65 -14.01 7.51
CA THR A 337 1.46 -13.76 8.94
C THR A 337 2.53 -12.82 9.45
N SER A 338 2.14 -11.66 9.98
CA SER A 338 3.10 -10.87 10.72
C SER A 338 3.43 -11.57 12.05
N PRO A 339 4.72 -11.74 12.39
CA PRO A 339 5.11 -12.41 13.62
C PRO A 339 4.58 -11.66 14.84
N PRO A 340 4.08 -12.37 15.88
CA PRO A 340 3.81 -11.74 17.16
C PRO A 340 5.12 -11.15 17.73
N PRO A 341 5.04 -10.14 18.62
CA PRO A 341 6.22 -9.62 19.30
C PRO A 341 6.99 -10.75 20.01
N GLY A 342 8.25 -10.95 19.63
CA GLY A 342 9.10 -12.02 20.15
C GLY A 342 10.58 -11.81 19.79
N PRO A 343 11.51 -12.55 20.41
CA PRO A 343 12.92 -12.48 20.03
C PRO A 343 13.14 -13.21 18.70
N GLY A 344 14.00 -12.66 17.86
CA GLY A 344 14.43 -13.30 16.61
C GLY A 344 13.72 -12.77 15.35
N PRO A 345 14.34 -13.00 14.17
CA PRO A 345 13.72 -12.72 12.90
C PRO A 345 12.59 -13.73 12.62
N PHE A 346 11.62 -13.35 11.78
CA PHE A 346 10.66 -14.31 11.25
C PHE A 346 11.31 -15.21 10.21
N TRP A 347 11.87 -14.60 9.15
CA TRP A 347 12.56 -15.33 8.10
C TRP A 347 13.93 -15.82 8.57
N ASP A 348 14.12 -17.13 8.48
CA ASP A 348 15.36 -17.81 8.82
C ASP A 348 15.75 -18.85 7.76
N HIS A 349 17.00 -19.27 7.81
CA HIS A 349 17.64 -20.19 6.86
C HIS A 349 18.09 -21.46 7.59
N THR A 350 18.09 -22.62 6.93
CA THR A 350 18.51 -23.89 7.56
C THR A 350 20.03 -24.10 7.67
N PRO A 351 20.89 -23.61 6.75
CA PRO A 351 22.33 -23.87 6.81
C PRO A 351 23.05 -23.25 8.01
N THR A 352 24.19 -23.84 8.39
CA THR A 352 25.04 -23.33 9.48
C THR A 352 25.89 -22.11 9.09
N THR A 353 25.92 -21.73 7.80
CA THR A 353 26.62 -20.55 7.31
C THR A 353 25.60 -19.43 7.15
N PRO A 354 25.53 -18.47 8.08
CA PRO A 354 24.47 -17.49 8.05
C PRO A 354 24.63 -16.50 6.93
N LEU A 355 23.50 -16.15 6.31
CA LEU A 355 23.35 -14.88 5.61
C LEU A 355 23.91 -13.77 6.50
N GLN A 356 24.60 -12.80 5.89
CA GLN A 356 24.97 -11.61 6.61
C GLN A 356 23.70 -10.91 7.14
N ALA A 357 23.84 -10.21 8.26
CA ALA A 357 22.73 -9.46 8.87
C ALA A 357 21.98 -8.61 7.84
N ILE A 358 22.73 -7.94 6.95
CA ILE A 358 22.17 -7.10 5.89
C ILE A 358 21.40 -7.91 4.83
N GLU A 359 21.87 -9.08 4.44
CA GLU A 359 21.21 -9.92 3.43
C GLU A 359 19.87 -10.45 3.95
N ARG A 360 19.89 -10.93 5.19
CA ARG A 360 18.69 -11.40 5.91
C ARG A 360 17.67 -10.28 6.07
N HIS A 361 18.14 -9.11 6.47
CA HIS A 361 17.29 -7.95 6.70
C HIS A 361 16.70 -7.40 5.39
N HIS A 362 17.48 -7.33 4.32
CA HIS A 362 17.02 -6.86 3.01
C HIS A 362 15.97 -7.79 2.41
N PHE A 363 16.16 -9.10 2.57
CA PHE A 363 15.13 -10.07 2.21
C PHE A 363 13.85 -9.83 3.03
N ALA A 364 13.96 -9.75 4.36
CA ALA A 364 12.81 -9.53 5.23
C ALA A 364 12.07 -8.22 4.89
N LEU A 365 12.78 -7.12 4.67
CA LEU A 365 12.19 -5.83 4.30
C LEU A 365 11.36 -5.91 3.01
N ALA A 366 11.77 -6.74 2.05
CA ALA A 366 11.06 -6.95 0.80
C ALA A 366 9.84 -7.88 0.93
N THR A 367 9.51 -8.38 2.13
CA THR A 367 8.33 -9.21 2.38
C THR A 367 7.26 -8.45 3.18
N CYS A 368 5.99 -8.83 3.03
CA CYS A 368 4.89 -8.23 3.76
C CYS A 368 5.06 -8.39 5.26
N ASN A 369 5.30 -9.61 5.74
CA ASN A 369 5.46 -9.92 7.16
C ASN A 369 6.78 -9.41 7.76
N GLY A 370 7.85 -9.23 7.00
CA GLY A 370 9.07 -8.58 7.49
C GLY A 370 8.91 -7.07 7.63
N CYS A 371 8.37 -6.37 6.62
CA CYS A 371 8.10 -4.93 6.72
C CYS A 371 7.04 -4.61 7.79
N HIS A 372 6.02 -5.45 7.89
CA HIS A 372 5.03 -5.38 8.95
C HIS A 372 5.46 -6.13 10.23
N SER A 373 6.75 -6.33 10.48
CA SER A 373 7.21 -6.99 11.71
C SER A 373 7.55 -5.97 12.81
N PRO A 374 7.14 -6.23 14.07
CA PRO A 374 7.66 -5.48 15.21
C PRO A 374 9.16 -5.72 15.45
N THR A 375 9.74 -6.80 14.93
CA THR A 375 11.15 -7.16 15.16
C THR A 375 12.10 -6.63 14.07
N GLU A 376 11.63 -6.49 12.83
CA GLU A 376 12.46 -5.96 11.72
C GLU A 376 12.35 -4.45 11.58
N LEU A 377 11.14 -3.88 11.70
CA LEU A 377 10.90 -2.44 11.45
C LEU A 377 10.28 -1.70 12.64
N ALA A 378 10.15 -2.34 13.80
CA ALA A 378 9.41 -1.79 14.93
C ALA A 378 7.97 -1.37 14.53
N THR A 379 7.37 -2.07 13.58
CA THR A 379 5.98 -1.84 13.13
C THR A 379 5.04 -2.72 13.94
N PRO A 380 4.29 -2.19 14.92
CA PRO A 380 3.49 -3.02 15.82
C PRO A 380 2.21 -3.56 15.17
N PHE A 381 1.69 -2.89 14.14
CA PHE A 381 0.52 -3.31 13.38
C PHE A 381 0.47 -2.62 12.00
N THR A 382 -0.12 -1.45 11.89
CA THR A 382 -0.27 -0.75 10.61
C THR A 382 0.77 0.34 10.41
N HIS A 383 1.10 0.65 9.15
CA HIS A 383 1.89 1.82 8.82
C HIS A 383 1.08 3.12 8.93
N ILE A 384 -0.23 3.04 8.69
CA ILE A 384 -1.21 4.12 8.83
C ILE A 384 -2.37 3.56 9.66
N ASP A 385 -2.55 4.10 10.85
CA ASP A 385 -3.44 3.53 11.85
C ASP A 385 -4.92 3.88 11.60
N PRO A 386 -5.85 2.92 11.81
CA PRO A 386 -7.27 3.22 11.90
C PRO A 386 -7.54 4.34 12.91
N ARG A 387 -8.40 5.29 12.53
CA ARG A 387 -8.66 6.53 13.29
C ARG A 387 -10.14 6.74 13.57
N PRO A 388 -10.51 7.43 14.67
CA PRO A 388 -11.87 7.95 14.86
C PRO A 388 -12.16 9.15 13.91
N PRO A 389 -13.44 9.54 13.74
CA PRO A 389 -13.79 10.76 13.02
C PRO A 389 -13.16 12.00 13.65
N GLY A 390 -12.77 12.98 12.84
CA GLY A 390 -12.18 14.25 13.29
C GLY A 390 -10.73 14.16 13.77
N ALA A 391 -10.14 12.96 13.80
CA ALA A 391 -8.74 12.77 14.12
C ALA A 391 -7.94 12.45 12.86
N GLN A 392 -6.66 12.81 12.85
CA GLN A 392 -5.70 12.39 11.83
C GLN A 392 -5.22 10.96 12.12
N SER A 393 -4.95 10.17 11.08
CA SER A 393 -4.37 8.83 11.23
C SER A 393 -2.95 8.88 11.82
N GLY A 394 -2.67 7.98 12.77
CA GLY A 394 -1.34 7.75 13.30
C GLY A 394 -0.44 7.07 12.27
N LEU A 395 0.88 7.19 12.44
CA LEU A 395 1.88 6.57 11.57
C LEU A 395 2.78 5.64 12.39
N SER A 396 3.18 4.51 11.79
CA SER A 396 4.24 3.67 12.35
C SER A 396 5.57 4.43 12.47
N PRO A 397 6.52 3.97 13.32
CA PRO A 397 7.86 4.56 13.42
C PRO A 397 8.57 4.71 12.07
N PHE A 398 8.35 3.76 11.16
CA PHE A 398 8.93 3.76 9.82
C PHE A 398 8.48 4.96 8.97
N LEU A 399 7.20 5.37 9.08
CA LEU A 399 6.65 6.50 8.34
C LEU A 399 6.66 7.83 9.12
N SER A 400 7.08 7.83 10.39
CA SER A 400 7.02 9.03 11.24
C SER A 400 8.31 9.84 11.29
N SER A 401 9.38 9.44 10.60
CA SER A 401 10.62 10.21 10.57
C SER A 401 10.44 11.54 9.80
N PRO A 402 11.19 12.61 10.11
CA PRO A 402 11.00 13.90 9.46
C PRO A 402 11.29 13.89 7.94
N PRO A 403 10.38 14.35 7.05
CA PRO A 403 10.57 14.25 5.60
C PRO A 403 11.71 15.12 5.03
N ILE A 404 12.02 16.24 5.69
CA ILE A 404 13.17 17.10 5.36
C ILE A 404 13.79 17.56 6.68
N PRO A 405 14.89 16.96 7.14
CA PRO A 405 15.45 17.34 8.44
C PRO A 405 16.12 18.72 8.38
N ALA A 406 15.75 19.60 9.31
CA ALA A 406 16.50 20.83 9.53
C ALA A 406 17.88 20.50 10.15
N GLY A 407 18.95 21.06 9.59
CA GLY A 407 20.28 21.04 10.23
C GLY A 407 21.18 19.83 9.95
N GLY A 408 20.86 18.98 8.98
CA GLY A 408 21.80 17.97 8.46
C GLY A 408 22.92 18.59 7.61
N ALA A 409 24.00 17.82 7.37
CA ALA A 409 24.97 18.17 6.33
C ALA A 409 24.24 18.23 4.97
N VAL A 410 24.77 19.02 4.03
CA VAL A 410 24.11 19.38 2.77
C VAL A 410 23.39 18.19 2.10
N GLY A 411 22.05 18.18 2.15
CA GLY A 411 21.19 17.16 1.53
C GLY A 411 20.93 15.87 2.32
N LEU A 412 21.54 15.72 3.51
CA LEU A 412 21.40 14.54 4.36
C LEU A 412 20.45 14.81 5.54
N PRO A 413 19.75 13.78 6.03
CA PRO A 413 19.00 13.89 7.27
C PRO A 413 19.94 14.21 8.45
N ALA A 414 19.45 14.97 9.43
CA ALA A 414 20.21 15.19 10.67
C ALA A 414 20.39 13.84 11.40
N PRO A 415 21.59 13.50 11.87
CA PRO A 415 21.80 12.25 12.59
C PRO A 415 20.85 12.09 13.79
N GLY A 416 20.33 10.88 14.00
CA GLY A 416 19.36 10.58 15.06
C GLY A 416 17.91 10.96 14.73
N THR A 417 17.61 11.32 13.48
CA THR A 417 16.22 11.54 13.01
C THR A 417 15.66 10.34 12.25
N GLU A 418 16.53 9.41 11.86
CA GLU A 418 16.21 8.11 11.29
C GLU A 418 15.57 7.17 12.32
N LEU A 419 14.68 6.30 11.86
CA LEU A 419 14.32 5.11 12.61
C LEU A 419 15.54 4.18 12.61
N THR A 420 16.00 3.77 13.78
CA THR A 420 17.06 2.77 13.91
C THR A 420 16.55 1.54 14.64
N VAL A 421 16.72 0.38 14.03
CA VAL A 421 16.28 -0.93 14.54
C VAL A 421 17.48 -1.87 14.69
N PRO A 422 17.62 -2.56 15.83
CA PRO A 422 18.67 -3.56 15.99
C PRO A 422 18.33 -4.79 15.16
N ASP A 423 19.36 -5.50 14.69
CA ASP A 423 19.16 -6.77 14.04
C ASP A 423 18.47 -7.76 15.00
N PRO A 424 17.25 -8.25 14.66
CA PRO A 424 16.53 -9.19 15.52
C PRO A 424 17.24 -10.53 15.71
N ALA A 425 18.22 -10.88 14.85
CA ALA A 425 19.08 -12.05 15.04
C ALA A 425 20.18 -11.85 16.12
N GLY A 426 20.27 -10.66 16.73
CA GLY A 426 21.20 -10.40 17.84
C GLY A 426 22.66 -10.26 17.43
N THR A 427 22.94 -9.98 16.15
CA THR A 427 24.31 -9.83 15.63
C THR A 427 25.01 -8.56 16.10
N GLY A 428 24.26 -7.59 16.64
CA GLY A 428 24.73 -6.25 17.00
C GLY A 428 24.76 -5.27 15.81
N ALA A 429 24.31 -5.69 14.62
CA ALA A 429 24.06 -4.76 13.52
C ALA A 429 22.87 -3.84 13.82
N MET A 430 22.90 -2.64 13.26
CA MET A 430 21.81 -1.66 13.35
C MET A 430 21.44 -1.21 11.94
N PHE A 431 20.14 -1.17 11.67
CA PHE A 431 19.59 -0.73 10.39
C PHE A 431 18.85 0.59 10.56
N SER A 432 19.08 1.52 9.64
CA SER A 432 18.60 2.89 9.74
C SER A 432 17.76 3.30 8.54
N TYR A 433 16.64 3.97 8.81
CA TYR A 433 15.58 4.27 7.86
C TYR A 433 15.10 5.71 7.92
N HIS A 434 14.90 6.30 6.74
CA HIS A 434 14.34 7.63 6.58
C HIS A 434 13.33 7.67 5.42
N GLU A 435 12.28 6.88 5.57
CA GLU A 435 11.33 6.57 4.49
C GLU A 435 10.61 7.81 3.92
N PRO A 436 10.05 8.73 4.74
CA PRO A 436 9.56 10.03 4.27
C PRO A 436 10.58 10.83 3.47
N TRP A 437 11.82 10.97 3.96
CA TRP A 437 12.90 11.66 3.26
C TRP A 437 13.26 10.97 1.94
N ARG A 438 13.26 9.62 1.90
CA ARG A 438 13.48 8.86 0.67
C ARG A 438 12.38 9.11 -0.37
N ARG A 439 11.11 9.29 0.03
CA ARG A 439 10.03 9.64 -0.94
C ARG A 439 10.20 11.05 -1.48
N VAL A 440 10.59 11.99 -0.62
CA VAL A 440 10.91 13.37 -1.03
C VAL A 440 12.07 13.38 -2.03
N CYS A 441 13.11 12.56 -1.77
CA CYS A 441 14.23 12.37 -2.67
C CYS A 441 13.81 11.87 -4.06
N GLU A 442 13.05 10.76 -4.11
CA GLU A 442 12.57 10.17 -5.36
C GLU A 442 11.68 11.12 -6.15
N THR A 443 10.78 11.82 -5.47
CA THR A 443 9.90 12.79 -6.12
C THR A 443 10.71 13.96 -6.68
N THR A 444 11.69 14.47 -5.91
CA THR A 444 12.59 15.54 -6.35
C THR A 444 13.43 15.10 -7.55
N ARG A 445 13.91 13.86 -7.56
CA ARG A 445 14.61 13.27 -8.71
C ARG A 445 13.74 13.29 -9.96
N ILE A 446 12.50 12.81 -9.86
CA ILE A 446 11.55 12.79 -10.97
C ILE A 446 11.32 14.21 -11.48
N LEU A 447 11.05 15.17 -10.59
CA LEU A 447 10.79 16.57 -10.95
C LEU A 447 12.01 17.29 -11.57
N ASN A 448 13.23 16.78 -11.35
CA ASN A 448 14.44 17.22 -12.04
C ASN A 448 14.64 16.55 -13.42
N GLY A 449 13.66 15.76 -13.90
CA GLY A 449 13.68 15.12 -15.21
C GLY A 449 14.58 13.87 -15.30
N VAL A 450 14.99 13.32 -14.16
CA VAL A 450 15.85 12.13 -14.12
C VAL A 450 14.98 10.88 -14.21
N ALA A 451 15.16 10.09 -15.26
CA ALA A 451 14.29 8.93 -15.54
C ALA A 451 14.63 7.68 -14.70
N ALA A 452 15.90 7.46 -14.37
CA ALA A 452 16.34 6.27 -13.62
C ALA A 452 16.00 6.41 -12.12
N PRO A 453 15.27 5.46 -11.51
CA PRO A 453 15.04 5.42 -10.06
C PRO A 453 16.36 5.42 -9.28
N PHE A 454 16.41 6.13 -8.15
CA PHE A 454 17.57 6.14 -7.26
C PHE A 454 17.55 4.96 -6.28
N THR A 455 16.36 4.70 -5.77
CA THR A 455 15.96 3.52 -5.02
C THR A 455 15.12 2.63 -5.92
N ARG A 456 15.18 1.33 -5.66
CA ARG A 456 14.45 0.34 -6.47
C ARG A 456 13.15 -0.05 -5.79
N ALA A 457 12.09 -0.18 -6.57
CA ALA A 457 10.87 -0.83 -6.10
C ALA A 457 11.17 -2.32 -5.81
N ASN A 458 10.94 -2.76 -4.58
CA ASN A 458 11.19 -4.13 -4.15
C ASN A 458 9.89 -4.99 -4.15
N GLY A 459 8.87 -4.57 -4.90
CA GLY A 459 7.67 -5.36 -5.22
C GLY A 459 6.65 -5.55 -4.08
N ALA A 460 7.06 -5.48 -2.82
CA ALA A 460 6.14 -5.59 -1.68
C ALA A 460 5.56 -4.25 -1.21
N HIS A 461 6.23 -3.11 -1.45
CA HIS A 461 5.85 -1.81 -0.87
C HIS A 461 5.83 -0.68 -1.86
#